data_AF-A0A1Y3B918-F1
#
_entry.id   AF-A0A1Y3B918-F1
#
_cell.length_a   1.000
_cell.length_b   1.000
_cell.length_c   1.000
_cell.angle_alpha   90.00
_cell.angle_beta   90.00
_cell.angle_gamma   90.00
#
_symmetry.space_group_name_H-M   'P 1'
#
loop_
_entity.id
_entity.type
_entity.pdbx_description
1 polymer ?
#
loop_
_entity_poly.entity_id
_entity_poly.type
_entity_poly.pdbx_seq_one_letter_code
_entity_poly.pdbx_strand_id
1 'polypeptide(L)'
;MVSTATLASVPVFIQASGLFDVEYRILFACRDAHIYLIKRGYESGRLCIQLNSQPVGLARIGTNIYVAAMDQTLSIYTNKGNRTWNMKQSANITTMEEIVLERQALNLVAVALTNKTVMFYNYSPLLFFCDWFEMFVGS
;
A
#
# COMPACT_ATOMS: atom_id res chain seq x y z
N MET A 1 -28.79 -1.06 -4.73
CA MET A 1 -28.65 -1.69 -3.40
C MET A 1 -27.45 -1.05 -2.73
N VAL A 2 -27.64 -0.42 -1.57
CA VAL A 2 -26.55 0.22 -0.81
C VAL A 2 -26.20 -0.72 0.35
N SER A 3 -24.93 -1.13 0.44
CA SER A 3 -24.42 -1.89 1.58
C SER A 3 -23.57 -0.96 2.43
N THR A 4 -23.87 -0.89 3.73
CA THR A 4 -23.12 -0.07 4.69
C THR A 4 -22.27 -0.96 5.57
N ALA A 5 -21.07 -0.51 5.92
CA ALA A 5 -20.22 -1.18 6.90
C ALA A 5 -19.55 -0.16 7.82
N THR A 6 -19.27 -0.56 9.04
CA THR A 6 -18.71 0.30 10.09
C THR A 6 -17.21 0.04 10.28
N LEU A 7 -16.46 1.09 10.63
CA LEU A 7 -15.05 1.00 10.99
C LEU A 7 -14.86 1.54 12.40
N ALA A 8 -13.88 1.00 13.14
CA ALA A 8 -13.59 1.44 14.50
C ALA A 8 -12.94 2.83 14.57
N SER A 9 -12.39 3.32 13.45
CA SER A 9 -11.69 4.60 13.35
C SER A 9 -11.96 5.24 11.99
N VAL A 10 -11.61 6.52 11.86
CA VAL A 10 -11.81 7.32 10.64
C VAL A 10 -10.86 6.84 9.54
N PRO A 11 -11.39 6.36 8.39
CA PRO A 11 -10.56 5.95 7.26
C PRO A 11 -9.92 7.17 6.58
N VAL A 12 -8.67 7.01 6.17
CA VAL A 12 -7.87 8.03 5.44
C VAL A 12 -7.60 7.57 4.02
N PHE A 13 -7.21 6.30 3.85
CA PHE A 13 -6.96 5.69 2.55
C PHE A 13 -7.84 4.45 2.36
N ILE A 14 -8.26 4.24 1.11
CA ILE A 14 -9.05 3.09 0.69
C ILE A 14 -8.30 2.39 -0.44
N GLN A 15 -8.28 1.05 -0.39
CA GLN A 15 -7.86 0.26 -1.52
C GLN A 15 -8.79 -0.94 -1.70
N ALA A 16 -9.42 -1.03 -2.87
CA ALA A 16 -10.38 -2.08 -3.20
C ALA A 16 -9.77 -3.10 -4.16
N SER A 17 -10.22 -4.35 -4.04
CA SER A 17 -9.81 -5.42 -4.93
C SER A 17 -10.84 -6.54 -5.02
N GLY A 18 -10.81 -7.29 -6.12
CA GLY A 18 -11.72 -8.40 -6.38
C GLY A 18 -12.94 -8.00 -7.21
N LEU A 19 -13.98 -8.82 -7.13
CA LEU A 19 -15.21 -8.66 -7.91
C LEU A 19 -16.40 -8.55 -6.95
N PHE A 20 -17.30 -7.60 -7.22
CA PHE A 20 -18.43 -7.30 -6.34
C PHE A 20 -19.32 -8.53 -6.06
N ASP A 21 -19.69 -9.27 -7.11
CA ASP A 21 -20.61 -10.40 -7.01
C ASP A 21 -19.95 -11.72 -6.54
N VAL A 22 -18.62 -11.81 -6.63
CA VAL A 22 -17.88 -13.05 -6.32
C VAL A 22 -17.22 -12.92 -4.94
N GLU A 23 -16.16 -12.13 -4.86
CA GLU A 23 -15.46 -11.84 -3.62
C GLU A 23 -14.71 -10.52 -3.80
N TYR A 24 -15.05 -9.54 -2.96
CA TYR A 24 -14.30 -8.29 -2.86
C TYR A 24 -13.63 -8.16 -1.50
N ARG A 25 -12.54 -7.40 -1.49
CA ARG A 25 -11.74 -7.06 -0.32
C ARG A 25 -11.39 -5.59 -0.39
N ILE A 26 -11.83 -4.84 0.61
CA ILE A 26 -11.55 -3.41 0.72
C ILE A 26 -10.71 -3.20 1.98
N LEU A 27 -9.53 -2.63 1.79
CA LEU A 27 -8.62 -2.22 2.85
C LEU A 27 -8.83 -0.75 3.16
N PHE A 28 -8.84 -0.43 4.44
CA PHE A 28 -8.98 0.93 4.94
C PHE A 28 -7.81 1.21 5.87
N ALA A 29 -6.96 2.17 5.52
CA ALA A 29 -5.95 2.66 6.44
C ALA A 29 -6.56 3.83 7.23
N CYS A 30 -6.58 3.71 8.55
CA CYS A 30 -7.27 4.63 9.44
C CYS A 30 -6.31 5.51 10.25
N ARG A 31 -6.83 6.60 10.83
CA ARG A 31 -6.05 7.60 11.60
C ARG A 31 -5.41 7.08 12.88
N ASP A 32 -5.85 5.93 13.36
CA ASP A 32 -5.39 5.26 14.57
C ASP A 32 -4.21 4.30 14.31
N ALA A 33 -3.55 4.43 13.15
CA ALA A 33 -2.43 3.58 12.73
C ALA A 33 -2.83 2.09 12.56
N HIS A 34 -4.10 1.83 12.26
CA HIS A 34 -4.60 0.49 11.94
C HIS A 34 -5.09 0.41 10.50
N ILE A 35 -4.92 -0.77 9.89
CA ILE A 35 -5.53 -1.12 8.61
C ILE A 35 -6.62 -2.15 8.87
N TYR A 36 -7.83 -1.82 8.45
CA TYR A 36 -9.00 -2.68 8.54
C TYR A 36 -9.32 -3.30 7.19
N LEU A 37 -9.83 -4.52 7.22
CA LEU A 37 -10.29 -5.27 6.06
C LEU A 37 -11.80 -5.50 6.14
N ILE A 38 -12.49 -5.14 5.07
CA ILE A 38 -13.90 -5.49 4.85
C ILE A 38 -13.97 -6.44 3.67
N LYS A 39 -14.66 -7.57 3.87
CA LYS A 39 -14.98 -8.54 2.83
C LYS A 39 -16.48 -8.54 2.56
N ARG A 40 -16.88 -9.23 1.48
CA ARG A 40 -18.29 -9.52 1.22
C ARG A 40 -18.97 -10.14 2.44
N GLY A 41 -20.10 -9.55 2.86
CA GLY A 41 -20.87 -10.00 4.02
C GLY A 41 -20.37 -9.52 5.38
N TYR A 42 -19.32 -8.69 5.44
CA TYR A 42 -18.89 -8.09 6.70
C TYR A 42 -19.66 -6.79 6.95
N GLU A 43 -20.29 -6.70 8.12
CA GLU A 43 -20.97 -5.48 8.60
C GLU A 43 -20.00 -4.49 9.28
N SER A 44 -18.84 -5.00 9.72
CA SER A 44 -17.79 -4.20 10.35
C SER A 44 -16.40 -4.60 9.86
N GLY A 45 -15.50 -3.61 9.81
CA GLY A 45 -14.10 -3.83 9.45
C GLY A 45 -13.36 -4.60 10.54
N ARG A 46 -12.63 -5.63 10.11
CA ARG A 46 -11.76 -6.40 11.01
C ARG A 46 -10.34 -5.84 10.95
N LEU A 47 -9.72 -5.69 12.11
CA LEU A 47 -8.32 -5.29 12.19
C LEU A 47 -7.46 -6.32 11.44
N CYS A 48 -6.65 -5.83 10.50
CA CYS A 48 -5.80 -6.67 9.66
C CYS A 48 -4.31 -6.40 9.93
N ILE A 49 -3.91 -5.14 10.02
CA ILE A 49 -2.52 -4.73 10.26
C ILE A 49 -2.50 -3.62 11.31
N GLN A 50 -1.58 -3.71 12.25
CA GLN A 50 -1.22 -2.61 13.15
C GLN A 50 0.09 -1.99 12.69
N LEU A 51 0.07 -0.69 12.47
CA LEU A 51 1.23 0.11 12.09
C LEU A 51 1.83 0.75 13.34
N ASN A 52 3.11 1.11 13.26
CA ASN A 52 3.81 1.83 14.33
C ASN A 52 3.54 3.34 14.28
N SER A 53 3.06 3.85 13.15
CA SER A 53 2.79 5.27 12.92
C SER A 53 1.66 5.45 11.89
N GLN A 54 1.18 6.68 11.75
CA GLN A 54 0.07 6.99 10.85
C GLN A 54 0.44 6.68 9.39
N PRO A 55 -0.50 6.09 8.62
CA PRO A 55 -0.29 5.82 7.20
C PRO A 55 -0.20 7.14 6.42
N VAL A 56 0.73 7.20 5.47
CA VAL A 56 0.92 8.29 4.50
C VAL A 56 0.46 7.85 3.10
N GLY A 57 0.43 6.56 2.85
CA GLY A 57 -0.16 6.00 1.64
C GLY A 57 -0.42 4.51 1.76
N LEU A 58 -1.32 4.01 0.91
CA LEU A 58 -1.74 2.63 0.84
C LEU A 58 -1.83 2.21 -0.63
N ALA A 59 -1.17 1.12 -0.99
CA ALA A 59 -1.29 0.52 -2.32
C ALA A 59 -1.40 -1.00 -2.21
N ARG A 60 -1.96 -1.63 -3.24
CA ARG A 60 -2.11 -3.09 -3.28
C ARG A 60 -1.75 -3.61 -4.66
N ILE A 61 -0.55 -4.18 -4.76
CA ILE A 61 -0.05 -4.78 -5.99
C ILE A 61 -0.08 -6.30 -5.83
N GLY A 62 -0.90 -6.97 -6.65
CA GLY A 62 -1.08 -8.41 -6.58
C GLY A 62 -1.65 -8.87 -5.24
N THR A 63 -0.86 -9.65 -4.49
CA THR A 63 -1.23 -10.17 -3.14
C THR A 63 -0.62 -9.37 -2.00
N ASN A 64 0.23 -8.39 -2.31
CA ASN A 64 1.00 -7.61 -1.36
C ASN A 64 0.33 -6.25 -1.09
N ILE A 65 0.37 -5.84 0.17
CA ILE A 65 -0.16 -4.57 0.65
C ILE A 65 1.04 -3.70 1.02
N TYR A 66 1.16 -2.55 0.35
CA TYR A 66 2.22 -1.58 0.57
C TYR A 66 1.68 -0.48 1.45
N VAL A 67 2.45 -0.13 2.46
CA VAL A 67 2.09 0.91 3.40
C VAL A 67 3.31 1.78 3.61
N ALA A 68 3.18 3.06 3.24
CA ALA A 68 4.08 4.10 3.66
C ALA A 68 3.56 4.71 4.96
N ALA A 69 4.42 4.92 5.93
CA ALA A 69 4.05 5.48 7.23
C ALA A 69 4.90 6.69 7.60
N MET A 70 4.42 7.50 8.54
CA MET A 70 5.07 8.77 8.95
C MET A 70 6.43 8.56 9.63
N ASP A 71 6.73 7.36 10.11
CA ASP A 71 8.03 6.99 10.69
C ASP A 71 9.15 6.74 9.65
N GLN A 72 8.95 7.20 8.41
CA GLN A 72 9.85 7.03 7.28
C GLN A 72 9.96 5.59 6.79
N THR A 73 9.04 4.71 7.17
CA THR A 73 9.09 3.31 6.73
C THR A 73 8.16 3.04 5.56
N LEU A 74 8.67 2.30 4.58
CA LEU A 74 7.88 1.59 3.58
C LEU A 74 7.85 0.12 3.98
N SER A 75 6.64 -0.41 4.17
CA SER A 75 6.42 -1.79 4.59
C SER A 75 5.56 -2.54 3.58
N ILE A 76 5.86 -3.82 3.41
CA ILE A 76 5.04 -4.75 2.63
C ILE A 76 4.45 -5.77 3.58
N TYR A 77 3.14 -5.97 3.47
CA TYR A 77 2.37 -6.93 4.23
C TYR A 77 1.68 -7.92 3.31
N THR A 78 1.51 -9.15 3.79
CA THR A 78 0.64 -10.14 3.15
C THR A 78 -0.83 -9.81 3.41
N ASN A 79 -1.74 -10.41 2.62
CA ASN A 79 -3.19 -10.38 2.90
C ASN A 79 -3.59 -10.93 4.28
N LYS A 80 -2.71 -11.66 4.98
CA LYS A 80 -2.93 -12.15 6.35
C LYS A 80 -2.51 -11.12 7.42
N GLY A 81 -1.91 -10.01 7.02
CA GLY A 81 -1.40 -8.97 7.92
C GLY A 81 0.04 -9.16 8.38
N ASN A 82 0.72 -10.24 7.96
CA ASN A 82 2.13 -10.45 8.29
C ASN A 82 3.04 -9.53 7.46
N ARG A 83 3.97 -8.84 8.12
CA ARG A 83 4.99 -8.00 7.47
C ARG A 83 6.06 -8.87 6.81
N THR A 84 6.24 -8.76 5.50
CA THR A 84 7.24 -9.52 4.74
C THR A 84 8.51 -8.72 4.50
N TRP A 85 8.38 -7.41 4.34
CA TRP A 85 9.50 -6.51 4.08
C TRP A 85 9.25 -5.16 4.74
N ASN A 86 10.33 -4.50 5.13
CA ASN A 86 10.31 -3.18 5.75
C ASN A 86 11.63 -2.49 5.44
N MET A 87 11.57 -1.25 5.00
CA MET A 87 12.73 -0.42 4.74
C MET A 87 12.48 1.01 5.19
N LYS A 88 13.47 1.58 5.87
CA LYS A 88 13.47 2.98 6.25
C LYS A 88 14.05 3.83 5.12
N GLN A 89 13.40 4.95 4.86
CA GLN A 89 13.78 5.91 3.83
C GLN A 89 14.83 6.89 4.33
N SER A 90 15.55 7.54 3.41
CA SER A 90 16.56 8.56 3.73
C SER A 90 15.97 9.88 4.21
N ALA A 91 14.68 10.12 3.97
CA ALA A 91 13.93 11.30 4.39
C ALA A 91 12.45 10.94 4.66
N ASN A 92 11.67 11.91 5.17
CA ASN A 92 10.25 11.71 5.46
C ASN A 92 9.46 11.46 4.17
N ILE A 93 8.57 10.45 4.21
CA ILE A 93 7.66 10.16 3.11
C ILE A 93 6.53 11.19 3.12
N THR A 94 6.26 11.79 1.95
CA THR A 94 5.20 12.79 1.79
C THR A 94 3.97 12.22 1.10
N THR A 95 4.18 11.36 0.09
CA THR A 95 3.10 10.65 -0.61
C THR A 95 3.62 9.36 -1.22
N MET A 96 2.71 8.43 -1.50
CA MET A 96 2.99 7.16 -2.15
C MET A 96 1.86 6.84 -3.13
N GLU A 97 2.21 6.37 -4.32
CA GLU A 97 1.24 6.04 -5.37
C GLU A 97 1.64 4.73 -6.10
N GLU A 98 0.64 3.96 -6.53
CA GLU A 98 0.83 2.81 -7.41
C GLU A 98 1.00 3.27 -8.85
N ILE A 99 2.03 2.76 -9.54
CA ILE A 99 2.29 3.04 -10.94
C ILE A 99 2.18 1.75 -11.73
N VAL A 100 1.21 1.71 -12.64
CA VAL A 100 0.97 0.60 -13.55
C VAL A 100 1.47 0.97 -14.94
N LEU A 101 2.47 0.24 -15.43
CA LEU A 101 3.01 0.37 -16.77
C LEU A 101 2.55 -0.82 -17.61
N GLU A 102 1.39 -0.68 -18.24
CA GLU A 102 0.71 -1.77 -18.95
C GLU A 102 1.55 -2.40 -20.06
N ARG A 103 2.26 -1.57 -20.85
CA ARG A 103 3.08 -2.05 -21.98
C ARG A 103 4.26 -2.91 -21.53
N GLN A 104 4.77 -2.67 -20.33
CA GLN A 104 5.89 -3.40 -19.74
C GLN A 104 5.44 -4.49 -18.77
N ALA A 105 4.12 -4.65 -18.57
CA ALA A 105 3.55 -5.52 -17.55
C ALA A 105 4.18 -5.32 -16.16
N LEU A 106 4.45 -4.07 -15.80
CA LEU A 106 5.20 -3.69 -14.61
C LEU A 106 4.34 -2.87 -13.66
N ASN A 107 4.29 -3.30 -12.40
CA ASN A 107 3.63 -2.54 -11.33
C ASN A 107 4.67 -2.10 -10.31
N LEU A 108 4.70 -0.80 -10.04
CA LEU A 108 5.66 -0.16 -9.16
C LEU A 108 4.92 0.61 -8.06
N VAL A 109 5.64 0.91 -6.99
CA VAL A 109 5.22 1.92 -6.00
C VAL A 109 6.20 3.08 -6.07
N ALA A 110 5.70 4.28 -6.33
CA ALA A 110 6.47 5.50 -6.18
C ALA A 110 6.28 6.08 -4.79
N VAL A 111 7.38 6.51 -4.17
CA VAL A 111 7.42 7.13 -2.85
C VAL A 111 8.13 8.47 -2.98
N ALA A 112 7.39 9.57 -2.77
CA ALA A 112 7.95 10.90 -2.76
C ALA A 112 8.46 11.26 -1.35
N LEU A 113 9.63 11.89 -1.29
CA LEU A 113 10.32 12.23 -0.04
C LEU A 113 10.48 13.74 0.12
N THR A 114 10.65 14.20 1.37
CA THR A 114 10.83 15.63 1.67
C THR A 114 12.12 16.24 1.14
N ASN A 115 13.12 15.43 0.83
CA ASN A 115 14.38 15.85 0.21
C ASN A 115 14.27 16.03 -1.33
N LYS A 116 13.05 16.09 -1.87
CA LYS A 116 12.74 16.27 -3.30
C LYS A 116 13.16 15.08 -4.18
N THR A 117 13.40 13.91 -3.59
CA THR A 117 13.62 12.68 -4.36
C THR A 117 12.34 11.84 -4.41
N VAL A 118 12.21 11.07 -5.49
CA VAL A 118 11.14 10.08 -5.66
C VAL A 118 11.80 8.73 -5.85
N MET A 119 11.41 7.75 -5.05
CA MET A 119 11.94 6.39 -5.11
C MET A 119 10.89 5.46 -5.71
N PHE A 120 11.29 4.62 -6.67
CA PHE A 120 10.42 3.63 -7.29
C PHE A 120 10.78 2.23 -6.81
N TYR A 121 9.79 1.49 -6.35
CA TYR A 121 9.94 0.14 -5.84
C TYR A 121 9.22 -0.85 -6.75
N ASN A 122 10.00 -1.79 -7.29
CA ASN A 122 9.47 -3.01 -7.90
C ASN A 122 9.66 -4.16 -6.91
N TYR A 123 8.58 -4.73 -6.40
CA TYR A 123 8.69 -5.98 -5.66
C TYR A 123 8.25 -7.12 -6.57
N SER A 124 9.22 -7.70 -7.26
CA SER A 124 9.08 -9.01 -7.89
C SER A 124 9.82 -10.03 -7.03
N PRO A 125 9.19 -11.16 -6.63
CA PRO A 125 9.90 -12.21 -5.91
C PRO A 125 11.04 -12.86 -6.73
N LEU A 126 11.09 -12.60 -8.05
CA LEU A 126 12.09 -13.15 -8.97
C LEU A 126 13.16 -12.13 -9.41
N LEU A 127 13.02 -10.85 -9.06
CA LEU A 127 13.97 -9.81 -9.45
C LEU A 127 14.30 -8.92 -8.24
N PHE A 128 15.19 -9.41 -7.37
CA PHE A 128 16.02 -8.54 -6.55
C PHE A 128 17.08 -7.91 -7.46
N PHE A 129 16.71 -6.91 -8.26
CA PHE A 129 17.69 -6.03 -8.91
C PHE A 129 17.26 -4.58 -8.73
N CYS A 130 17.91 -3.94 -7.78
CA CYS A 130 17.85 -2.51 -7.51
C CYS A 130 18.75 -1.77 -8.50
N ASP A 131 18.53 -1.91 -9.82
CA ASP A 131 19.34 -1.24 -10.87
C ASP A 131 18.47 -0.69 -12.02
N TRP A 132 17.33 -0.06 -11.71
CA TRP A 132 16.47 0.56 -12.73
C TRP A 132 16.42 2.09 -12.69
N PHE A 133 17.02 2.74 -11.68
CA PHE A 133 16.92 4.20 -11.55
C PHE A 133 17.77 4.97 -12.59
N GLU A 134 18.76 4.34 -13.22
CA GLU A 134 19.59 5.01 -14.23
C GLU A 134 18.94 5.14 -15.62
N MET A 135 17.83 4.46 -15.91
CA MET A 135 17.23 4.49 -17.26
C MET A 135 16.30 5.69 -17.53
N PHE A 136 15.89 6.47 -16.51
CA PHE A 136 14.95 7.59 -16.70
C PHE A 136 15.55 8.99 -16.47
N VAL A 137 16.84 9.10 -16.10
CA VAL A 137 17.55 10.40 -15.97
C VAL A 137 18.52 10.61 -17.14
N GLY A 138 18.27 9.96 -18.28
CA GLY A 138 18.95 10.23 -19.54
C GLY A 138 18.05 11.01 -20.49
N SER A 139 18.02 12.33 -20.38
CA SER A 139 17.68 13.32 -21.43
C SER A 139 17.93 14.73 -20.91
#